data_AF-A0A914RWD4-F1
#
_entry.id   AF-A0A914RWD4-F1
#
_cell.length_a   1.000
_cell.length_b   1.000
_cell.length_c   1.000
_cell.angle_alpha   90.00
_cell.angle_beta   90.00
_cell.angle_gamma   90.00
#
_symmetry.space_group_name_H-M   'P 1'
#
loop_
_entity.id
_entity.type
_entity.pdbx_description
1 polymer ?
#
loop_
_entity_poly.entity_id
_entity_poly.type
_entity_poly.pdbx_seq_one_letter_code
_entity_poly.pdbx_strand_id
1 'polypeptide(L)'
;MKCILKYYCRIIGHRIFTIVLIGALVIYWYFAFLGALTIKTRLDTVKILPRDSPIQMPNRILNNIKVFCIIVWAEYHPVTVMVNKELDIRDRIQMNRFWHMVDQFESLPQCRGNFTDYSEMQSLEQRTFYEKGSLTDLFSLFGLDVDSDRRKSDNKDPTKTGLDYDKLDDFLESPFYVHWKTFMRVTRTSDGPRVSRFWFTVAYQNMSTWEQRIEIMQTWRKIASDHKDLNATVWETNGMFVDQMLSLKSVAIQTGALTLICMAVVCAIFIPNPCSVITASIAIASISLGTLEYFIKQWFCYVQLTNHKEVRNGRIVKIPMEGKQEKLEHTLQSVGWPMIQAGASTVMCVLPLLFLQ
;
A
#
# COMPACT_ATOMS: atom_id res chain seq x y z
N MET A 1 36.60 -7.67 -37.13
CA MET A 1 36.00 -8.21 -35.89
C MET A 1 36.99 -9.02 -35.04
N LYS A 2 37.69 -10.06 -35.55
CA LYS A 2 38.63 -10.88 -34.75
C LYS A 2 39.74 -10.08 -34.05
N CYS A 3 40.29 -9.05 -34.72
CA CYS A 3 41.33 -8.19 -34.13
C CYS A 3 40.79 -7.34 -32.95
N ILE A 4 39.58 -6.81 -33.09
CA ILE A 4 38.87 -6.05 -32.03
C ILE A 4 38.54 -6.96 -30.85
N LEU A 5 38.09 -8.20 -31.12
CA LEU A 5 37.83 -9.21 -30.10
C LEU A 5 39.09 -9.55 -29.30
N LYS A 6 40.22 -9.80 -29.99
CA LYS A 6 41.52 -10.06 -29.35
C LYS A 6 41.98 -8.91 -28.48
N TYR A 7 41.82 -7.68 -28.97
CA TYR A 7 42.16 -6.47 -28.22
C TYR A 7 41.30 -6.35 -26.95
N TYR A 8 40.00 -6.57 -27.08
CA TYR A 8 39.05 -6.56 -25.96
C TYR A 8 39.37 -7.66 -24.93
N CYS A 9 39.59 -8.91 -25.36
CA CYS A 9 40.01 -10.02 -24.49
C CYS A 9 41.32 -9.73 -23.75
N ARG A 10 42.27 -9.02 -24.39
CA ARG A 10 43.54 -8.62 -23.77
C ARG A 10 43.35 -7.54 -22.70
N ILE A 11 42.43 -6.59 -22.90
CA ILE A 11 42.08 -5.58 -21.90
C ILE A 11 41.44 -6.26 -20.67
N ILE A 12 40.48 -7.16 -20.90
CA ILE A 12 39.75 -7.83 -19.80
C ILE A 12 40.66 -8.75 -18.99
N GLY A 13 41.57 -9.46 -19.66
CA GLY A 13 42.54 -10.34 -19.01
C GLY A 13 43.60 -9.61 -18.18
N HIS A 14 43.67 -8.28 -18.26
CA HIS A 14 44.63 -7.50 -17.50
C HIS A 14 44.21 -7.38 -16.02
N ARG A 15 45.04 -7.88 -15.11
CA ARG A 15 44.72 -7.97 -13.66
C ARG A 15 44.30 -6.63 -13.05
N ILE A 16 44.98 -5.55 -13.40
CA ILE A 16 44.64 -4.21 -12.88
C ILE A 16 43.26 -3.77 -13.35
N PHE A 17 42.95 -4.02 -14.63
CA PHE A 17 41.65 -3.67 -15.19
C PHE A 17 40.54 -4.48 -14.52
N THR A 18 40.77 -5.77 -14.27
CA THR A 18 39.82 -6.62 -13.54
C THR A 18 39.58 -6.13 -12.10
N ILE A 19 40.63 -5.74 -11.37
CA ILE A 19 40.49 -5.24 -9.99
C ILE A 19 39.69 -3.93 -9.96
N VAL A 20 39.99 -2.99 -10.87
CA VAL A 20 39.25 -1.73 -10.99
C VAL A 20 37.78 -1.99 -11.30
N LEU A 21 37.48 -2.92 -12.22
CA LEU A 21 36.12 -3.30 -12.57
C LEU A 21 35.36 -3.90 -11.39
N ILE A 22 36.00 -4.79 -10.60
CA ILE A 22 35.39 -5.35 -9.37
C ILE A 22 35.10 -4.25 -8.37
N GLY A 23 36.04 -3.33 -8.14
CA GLY A 23 35.84 -2.19 -7.24
C GLY A 23 34.65 -1.34 -7.65
N ALA A 24 34.55 -0.99 -8.94
CA ALA A 24 33.40 -0.27 -9.47
C ALA A 24 32.07 -1.03 -9.29
N LEU A 25 32.08 -2.36 -9.48
CA LEU A 25 30.91 -3.21 -9.30
C LEU A 25 30.44 -3.27 -7.84
N VAL A 26 31.36 -3.40 -6.87
CA VAL A 26 31.03 -3.40 -5.45
C VAL A 26 30.44 -2.05 -5.01
N ILE A 27 31.04 -0.93 -5.46
CA ILE A 27 30.52 0.42 -5.21
C ILE A 27 29.11 0.54 -5.79
N TYR A 28 28.90 0.06 -7.01
CA TYR A 28 27.61 0.10 -7.67
C TYR A 28 26.55 -0.75 -6.94
N TRP A 29 26.88 -1.98 -6.55
CA TRP A 29 26.00 -2.84 -5.74
C TRP A 29 25.62 -2.19 -4.41
N TYR A 30 26.58 -1.53 -3.76
CA TYR A 30 26.32 -0.79 -2.54
C TYR A 30 25.26 0.30 -2.76
N PHE A 31 25.39 1.11 -3.81
CA PHE A 31 24.38 2.13 -4.15
C PHE A 31 23.05 1.53 -4.60
N ALA A 32 23.04 0.45 -5.38
CA ALA A 32 21.82 -0.21 -5.82
C ALA A 32 21.04 -0.79 -4.64
N PHE A 33 21.73 -1.47 -3.72
CA PHE A 33 21.14 -1.98 -2.49
C PHE A 33 20.62 -0.87 -1.59
N LEU A 34 21.39 0.22 -1.42
CA LEU A 34 20.97 1.39 -0.66
C LEU A 34 19.72 2.05 -1.29
N GLY A 35 19.70 2.17 -2.62
CA GLY A 35 18.55 2.68 -3.38
C GLY A 35 17.30 1.81 -3.22
N ALA A 36 17.48 0.48 -3.24
CA ALA A 36 16.39 -0.47 -3.02
C ALA A 36 15.81 -0.38 -1.61
N LEU A 37 16.64 -0.19 -0.57
CA LEU A 37 16.18 -0.03 0.80
C LEU A 37 15.52 1.32 1.08
N THR A 38 15.97 2.38 0.40
CA THR A 38 15.49 3.75 0.60
C THR A 38 14.29 4.11 -0.28
N ILE A 39 13.78 3.18 -1.10
CA ILE A 39 12.67 3.43 -2.01
C ILE A 39 11.40 3.84 -1.22
N LYS A 40 10.95 5.06 -1.47
CA LYS A 40 9.66 5.55 -1.00
C LYS A 40 8.59 5.08 -1.98
N THR A 41 7.78 4.13 -1.55
CA THR A 41 6.62 3.65 -2.29
C THR A 41 5.54 4.74 -2.22
N ARG A 42 5.43 5.57 -3.26
CA ARG A 42 4.34 6.54 -3.41
C ARG A 42 3.72 6.44 -4.80
N LEU A 43 2.40 6.38 -4.83
CA LEU A 43 1.63 6.40 -6.07
C LEU A 43 1.18 7.84 -6.35
N ASP A 44 1.96 8.56 -7.15
CA ASP A 44 1.58 9.91 -7.56
C ASP A 44 0.59 9.84 -8.73
N THR A 45 -0.63 10.34 -8.54
CA THR A 45 -1.66 10.40 -9.58
C THR A 45 -1.23 11.22 -10.80
N VAL A 46 -0.33 12.19 -10.62
CA VAL A 46 0.26 13.01 -11.69
C VAL A 46 1.00 12.16 -12.73
N LYS A 47 1.59 11.04 -12.31
CA LYS A 47 2.37 10.14 -13.18
C LYS A 47 1.48 9.17 -13.97
N ILE A 48 0.24 8.97 -13.52
CA ILE A 48 -0.72 8.04 -14.14
C ILE A 48 -1.52 8.76 -15.22
N LEU A 49 -1.82 10.04 -15.01
CA LEU A 49 -2.64 10.84 -15.92
C LEU A 49 -1.82 11.28 -17.14
N PRO A 50 -2.39 11.22 -18.36
CA PRO A 50 -1.81 11.86 -19.53
C PRO A 50 -1.49 13.33 -19.25
N ARG A 51 -0.39 13.83 -19.84
CA ARG A 51 0.07 15.21 -19.58
C ARG A 51 -0.94 16.27 -20.02
N ASP A 52 -1.72 15.98 -21.06
CA ASP A 52 -2.69 16.89 -21.65
C ASP A 52 -4.10 16.76 -21.06
N SER A 53 -4.28 15.90 -20.05
CA SER A 53 -5.60 15.70 -19.43
C SER A 53 -6.06 16.96 -18.67
N PRO A 54 -7.32 17.42 -18.85
CA PRO A 54 -7.85 18.54 -18.08
C PRO A 54 -7.87 18.28 -16.56
N ILE A 55 -7.81 17.00 -16.15
CA ILE A 55 -7.74 16.57 -14.74
C ILE A 55 -6.39 16.92 -14.10
N GLN A 56 -5.35 17.17 -14.91
CA GLN A 56 -4.05 17.64 -14.41
C GLN A 56 -4.17 19.01 -13.73
N MET A 57 -5.05 19.88 -14.19
CA MET A 57 -5.19 21.23 -13.62
C MET A 57 -5.75 21.19 -12.18
N PRO A 58 -6.89 20.51 -11.90
CA PRO A 58 -7.33 20.26 -10.53
C PRO A 58 -6.28 19.53 -9.69
N ASN A 59 -5.61 18.51 -10.24
CA ASN A 59 -4.61 17.74 -9.49
C ASN A 59 -3.36 18.58 -9.14
N ARG A 60 -2.95 19.51 -10.02
CA ARG A 60 -1.88 20.48 -9.72
C ARG A 60 -2.34 21.52 -8.69
N ILE A 61 -3.59 21.94 -8.70
CA ILE A 61 -4.14 22.79 -7.63
C ILE A 61 -4.14 22.01 -6.30
N LEU A 62 -4.50 20.72 -6.33
CA LEU A 62 -4.49 19.84 -5.18
C LEU A 62 -3.08 19.41 -4.72
N ASN A 63 -2.05 19.45 -5.56
CA ASN A 63 -0.69 19.02 -5.17
C ASN A 63 0.34 20.15 -5.07
N ASN A 64 0.30 21.14 -5.98
CA ASN A 64 1.30 22.22 -6.08
C ASN A 64 0.85 23.52 -5.42
N ILE A 65 -0.44 23.83 -5.40
CA ILE A 65 -0.94 24.93 -4.57
C ILE A 65 -1.10 24.36 -3.16
N LYS A 66 0.02 24.29 -2.45
CA LYS A 66 0.11 23.90 -1.03
C LYS A 66 -1.05 24.49 -0.23
N VAL A 67 -1.44 25.74 -0.51
CA VAL A 67 -2.54 26.43 0.17
C VAL A 67 -3.87 25.68 0.09
N PHE A 68 -4.36 25.21 -1.07
CA PHE A 68 -5.70 24.60 -1.15
C PHE A 68 -5.74 23.16 -0.64
N CYS A 69 -4.68 22.38 -0.84
CA CYS A 69 -4.57 21.02 -0.29
C CYS A 69 -4.34 21.00 1.21
N ILE A 70 -3.55 21.96 1.72
CA ILE A 70 -3.46 22.22 3.16
C ILE A 70 -4.86 22.64 3.65
N ILE A 71 -5.57 23.55 2.99
CA ILE A 71 -6.90 23.98 3.47
C ILE A 71 -7.94 22.86 3.45
N VAL A 72 -7.90 21.86 2.55
CA VAL A 72 -8.93 20.79 2.56
C VAL A 72 -8.46 19.58 3.36
N TRP A 73 -7.28 19.02 3.06
CA TRP A 73 -6.79 17.81 3.72
C TRP A 73 -6.01 18.07 5.01
N ALA A 74 -5.50 19.28 5.23
CA ALA A 74 -4.98 19.65 6.55
C ALA A 74 -6.09 20.16 7.48
N GLU A 75 -7.27 20.53 6.99
CA GLU A 75 -8.38 20.96 7.85
C GLU A 75 -9.41 19.86 8.12
N TYR A 76 -9.68 18.99 7.14
CA TYR A 76 -10.77 18.01 7.22
C TYR A 76 -10.46 16.72 6.46
N HIS A 77 -10.05 15.70 7.19
CA HIS A 77 -9.87 14.34 6.72
C HIS A 77 -10.82 13.39 7.47
N PRO A 78 -11.99 13.06 6.89
CA PRO A 78 -12.98 12.25 7.57
C PRO A 78 -12.61 10.77 7.50
N VAL A 79 -12.81 10.07 8.62
CA VAL A 79 -12.80 8.61 8.68
C VAL A 79 -14.16 8.13 9.14
N THR A 80 -14.71 7.12 8.46
CA THR A 80 -15.97 6.51 8.84
C THR A 80 -15.70 5.22 9.60
N VAL A 81 -16.13 5.16 10.86
CA VAL A 81 -16.05 3.96 11.69
C VAL A 81 -17.42 3.29 11.65
N MET A 82 -17.44 2.05 11.16
CA MET A 82 -18.64 1.23 11.04
C MET A 82 -18.67 0.20 12.16
N VAL A 83 -19.75 0.18 12.93
CA VAL A 83 -20.01 -0.79 14.00
C VAL A 83 -20.97 -1.84 13.46
N ASN A 84 -20.48 -3.07 13.32
CA ASN A 84 -21.22 -4.15 12.67
C ASN A 84 -22.02 -5.03 13.65
N LYS A 85 -21.79 -4.87 14.94
CA LYS A 85 -22.53 -5.58 15.98
C LYS A 85 -23.77 -4.80 16.38
N GLU A 86 -24.83 -5.54 16.67
CA GLU A 86 -26.05 -4.98 17.26
C GLU A 86 -25.73 -4.37 18.62
N LEU A 87 -26.02 -3.08 18.78
CA LEU A 87 -25.75 -2.34 20.01
C LEU A 87 -27.05 -2.17 20.77
N ASP A 88 -27.11 -2.67 22.00
CA ASP A 88 -28.24 -2.37 22.86
C ASP A 88 -28.05 -1.02 23.59
N ILE A 89 -28.80 0.00 23.14
CA ILE A 89 -28.79 1.35 23.72
C ILE A 89 -29.24 1.35 25.18
N ARG A 90 -30.07 0.39 25.58
CA ARG A 90 -30.59 0.26 26.95
C ARG A 90 -29.49 -0.17 27.94
N ASP A 91 -28.48 -0.92 27.47
CA ASP A 91 -27.42 -1.47 28.30
C ASP A 91 -26.26 -0.47 28.48
N ARG A 92 -26.02 -0.09 29.73
CA ARG A 92 -24.98 0.88 30.08
C ARG A 92 -23.57 0.35 29.84
N ILE A 93 -23.35 -0.96 29.98
CA ILE A 93 -22.01 -1.54 29.82
C ILE A 93 -21.59 -1.46 28.35
N GLN A 94 -22.46 -1.90 27.44
CA GLN A 94 -22.22 -1.81 26.00
C GLN A 94 -22.10 -0.36 25.53
N MET A 95 -22.96 0.53 26.04
CA MET A 95 -22.89 1.96 25.72
C MET A 95 -21.59 2.60 26.20
N ASN A 96 -21.13 2.31 27.41
CA ASN A 96 -19.84 2.80 27.91
C ASN A 96 -18.66 2.28 27.10
N ARG A 97 -18.71 1.04 26.61
CA ARG A 97 -17.68 0.49 25.71
C ARG A 97 -17.65 1.19 24.36
N PHE A 98 -18.82 1.46 23.79
CA PHE A 98 -18.93 2.26 22.58
C PHE A 98 -18.34 3.66 22.77
N TRP A 99 -18.73 4.37 23.83
CA TRP A 99 -18.19 5.70 24.13
C TRP A 99 -16.69 5.69 24.40
N HIS A 100 -16.17 4.67 25.05
CA HIS A 100 -14.73 4.50 25.24
C HIS A 100 -14.00 4.33 23.90
N MET A 101 -14.57 3.59 22.94
CA MET A 101 -14.00 3.48 21.60
C MET A 101 -14.01 4.83 20.87
N VAL A 102 -15.13 5.56 20.93
CA VAL A 102 -15.25 6.90 20.33
C VAL A 102 -14.23 7.86 20.93
N ASP A 103 -14.12 7.91 22.25
CA ASP A 103 -13.13 8.72 22.98
C ASP A 103 -11.68 8.38 22.59
N GLN A 104 -11.38 7.10 22.30
CA GLN A 104 -10.07 6.73 21.77
C GLN A 104 -9.80 7.25 20.35
N PHE A 105 -10.81 7.35 19.49
CA PHE A 105 -10.66 7.99 18.18
C PHE A 105 -10.50 9.51 18.32
N GLU A 106 -11.24 10.13 19.23
CA GLU A 106 -11.27 11.58 19.45
C GLU A 106 -10.05 12.10 20.21
N SER A 107 -9.49 11.32 21.13
CA SER A 107 -8.29 11.66 21.90
C SER A 107 -6.99 11.64 21.08
N LEU A 108 -7.04 11.17 19.84
CA LEU A 108 -5.88 11.22 18.95
C LEU A 108 -5.50 12.69 18.66
N PRO A 109 -4.20 13.03 18.69
CA PRO A 109 -3.73 14.43 18.64
C PRO A 109 -4.04 15.14 17.32
N GLN A 110 -4.36 14.37 16.28
CA GLN A 110 -4.72 14.88 14.97
C GLN A 110 -6.24 15.08 14.82
N CYS A 111 -7.05 14.70 15.81
CA CYS A 111 -8.50 14.89 15.75
C CYS A 111 -8.84 16.38 15.79
N ARG A 112 -9.95 16.77 15.14
CA ARG A 112 -10.47 18.14 15.17
C ARG A 112 -11.18 18.49 16.48
N GLY A 113 -11.53 17.48 17.28
CA GLY A 113 -12.12 17.61 18.60
C GLY A 113 -13.65 17.53 18.60
N ASN A 114 -14.18 17.33 19.81
CA ASN A 114 -15.56 16.98 20.17
C ASN A 114 -16.69 17.75 19.45
N PHE A 115 -16.52 19.04 19.15
CA PHE A 115 -17.61 19.86 18.61
C PHE A 115 -17.84 19.71 17.09
N THR A 116 -16.96 19.02 16.37
CA THR A 116 -17.07 18.85 14.91
C THR A 116 -17.44 17.43 14.48
N ASP A 117 -17.53 16.49 15.42
CA ASP A 117 -17.77 15.09 15.10
C ASP A 117 -19.26 14.73 15.14
N TYR A 118 -19.71 14.11 14.04
CA TYR A 118 -21.10 13.74 13.84
C TYR A 118 -21.59 12.74 14.89
N SER A 119 -20.72 11.90 15.48
CA SER A 119 -21.08 10.95 16.55
C SER A 119 -21.57 11.62 17.82
N GLU A 120 -20.84 12.62 18.30
CA GLU A 120 -21.20 13.33 19.52
C GLU A 120 -22.43 14.20 19.27
N MET A 121 -22.48 14.89 18.13
CA MET A 121 -23.66 15.66 17.69
C MET A 121 -24.92 14.78 17.60
N GLN A 122 -24.81 13.59 17.01
CA GLN A 122 -25.90 12.60 16.95
C GLN A 122 -26.41 12.25 18.35
N SER A 123 -25.49 11.99 19.28
CA SER A 123 -25.85 11.60 20.64
C SER A 123 -26.42 12.75 21.47
N LEU A 124 -25.97 13.98 21.22
CA LEU A 124 -26.47 15.19 21.86
C LEU A 124 -27.86 15.56 21.34
N GLU A 125 -28.08 15.45 20.03
CA GLU A 125 -29.39 15.63 19.41
C GLU A 125 -30.38 14.55 19.87
N GLN A 126 -29.93 13.29 19.94
CA GLN A 126 -30.75 12.22 20.48
C GLN A 126 -31.09 12.46 21.96
N ARG A 127 -30.14 12.86 22.80
CA ARG A 127 -30.41 13.21 24.21
C ARG A 127 -31.38 14.38 24.33
N THR A 128 -31.18 15.41 23.51
CA THR A 128 -32.05 16.60 23.48
C THR A 128 -33.48 16.22 23.07
N PHE A 129 -33.63 15.36 22.06
CA PHE A 129 -34.93 14.85 21.63
C PHE A 129 -35.61 13.99 22.71
N TYR A 130 -34.86 13.16 23.42
CA TYR A 130 -35.41 12.32 24.49
C TYR A 130 -35.81 13.11 25.73
N GLU A 131 -35.07 14.18 26.05
CA GLU A 131 -35.35 15.10 27.15
C GLU A 131 -36.49 16.09 26.85
N LYS A 132 -36.58 16.59 25.60
CA LYS A 132 -37.53 17.65 25.22
C LYS A 132 -38.76 17.17 24.44
N GLY A 133 -38.68 16.02 23.75
CA GLY A 133 -39.75 15.48 22.91
C GLY A 133 -39.88 16.16 21.53
N SER A 134 -40.47 15.45 20.56
CA SER A 134 -40.56 15.86 19.14
C SER A 134 -41.45 17.10 18.89
N LEU A 135 -42.57 17.22 19.63
CA LEU A 135 -43.59 18.23 19.36
C LEU A 135 -43.33 19.60 20.01
N THR A 136 -42.37 19.67 20.93
CA THR A 136 -42.04 20.92 21.63
C THR A 136 -41.08 21.79 20.82
N ASP A 137 -40.33 21.26 19.85
CA ASP A 137 -39.31 22.06 19.15
C ASP A 137 -39.93 23.08 18.17
N LEU A 138 -41.01 22.72 17.48
CA LEU A 138 -41.75 23.65 16.61
C LEU A 138 -42.56 24.66 17.45
N PHE A 139 -43.22 24.21 18.52
CA PHE A 139 -44.00 25.10 19.40
C PHE A 139 -43.13 26.03 20.26
N SER A 140 -41.96 25.57 20.73
CA SER A 140 -41.00 26.40 21.49
C SER A 140 -40.25 27.39 20.62
N LEU A 141 -39.93 27.05 19.36
CA LEU A 141 -39.40 28.00 18.37
C LEU A 141 -40.40 29.15 18.09
N PHE A 142 -41.71 28.86 18.18
CA PHE A 142 -42.80 29.85 18.07
C PHE A 142 -43.29 30.41 19.42
N GLY A 143 -42.63 30.11 20.54
CA GLY A 143 -42.94 30.69 21.86
C GLY A 143 -44.27 30.25 22.48
N LEU A 144 -44.82 29.09 22.10
CA LEU A 144 -46.07 28.53 22.60
C LEU A 144 -45.79 27.29 23.46
N ASP A 145 -45.25 27.48 24.65
CA ASP A 145 -45.01 26.38 25.59
C ASP A 145 -46.35 25.86 26.16
N VAL A 146 -46.73 24.65 25.78
CA VAL A 146 -47.73 23.85 26.50
C VAL A 146 -46.98 22.93 27.45
N ASP A 147 -47.07 23.24 28.74
CA ASP A 147 -46.44 22.51 29.84
C ASP A 147 -47.07 21.11 29.94
N SER A 148 -46.43 20.10 29.34
CA SER A 148 -46.88 18.70 29.42
C SER A 148 -45.96 17.88 30.33
N ASP A 149 -46.46 17.64 31.55
CA ASP A 149 -46.12 16.60 32.52
C ASP A 149 -44.72 15.95 32.46
N ARG A 150 -43.84 16.45 33.33
CA ARG A 150 -42.58 15.81 33.73
C ARG A 150 -42.85 14.55 34.57
N ARG A 151 -43.02 13.39 33.94
CA ARG A 151 -42.75 12.11 34.63
C ARG A 151 -41.24 11.84 34.62
N LYS A 152 -40.53 12.40 35.60
CA LYS A 152 -39.24 11.84 36.03
C LYS A 152 -39.52 10.48 36.68
N SER A 153 -39.40 9.39 35.92
CA SER A 153 -39.28 8.07 36.51
C SER A 153 -37.90 7.96 37.13
N ASP A 154 -37.80 8.42 38.38
CA ASP A 154 -36.67 8.24 39.26
C ASP A 154 -36.63 6.77 39.72
N ASN A 155 -36.06 5.90 38.89
CA ASN A 155 -35.55 4.62 39.34
C ASN A 155 -34.35 4.25 38.46
N LYS A 156 -33.17 4.78 38.83
CA LYS A 156 -31.92 4.46 38.15
C LYS A 156 -31.49 3.03 38.51
N ASP A 157 -32.01 2.04 37.80
CA ASP A 157 -31.33 0.76 37.66
C ASP A 157 -29.87 1.05 37.25
N PRO A 158 -28.85 0.64 38.02
CA PRO A 158 -27.46 1.02 37.75
C PRO A 158 -26.93 0.54 36.39
N THR A 159 -27.60 -0.47 35.81
CA THR A 159 -27.28 -1.14 34.54
C THR A 159 -27.94 -0.50 33.32
N LYS A 160 -28.99 0.33 33.49
CA LYS A 160 -29.74 0.90 32.37
C LYS A 160 -29.35 2.35 32.12
N THR A 161 -29.26 2.73 30.85
CA THR A 161 -28.91 4.10 30.41
C THR A 161 -30.04 5.11 30.57
N GLY A 162 -31.28 4.64 30.70
CA GLY A 162 -32.48 5.48 30.71
C GLY A 162 -32.98 5.88 29.31
N LEU A 163 -32.32 5.37 28.25
CA LEU A 163 -32.74 5.52 26.86
C LEU A 163 -33.56 4.28 26.44
N ASP A 164 -34.69 4.50 25.78
CA ASP A 164 -35.58 3.43 25.30
C ASP A 164 -35.84 3.54 23.79
N TYR A 165 -36.12 2.42 23.12
CA TYR A 165 -36.35 2.40 21.67
C TYR A 165 -37.72 2.94 21.25
N ASP A 166 -38.64 3.15 22.19
CA ASP A 166 -40.01 3.58 21.89
C ASP A 166 -40.07 4.90 21.12
N LYS A 167 -39.14 5.82 21.38
CA LYS A 167 -39.03 7.12 20.71
C LYS A 167 -38.07 7.12 19.52
N LEU A 168 -37.44 5.99 19.21
CA LEU A 168 -36.43 5.91 18.14
C LEU A 168 -37.07 6.09 16.76
N ASP A 169 -38.23 5.44 16.53
CA ASP A 169 -38.93 5.57 15.24
C ASP A 169 -39.40 7.03 15.04
N ASP A 170 -39.92 7.69 16.09
CA ASP A 170 -40.30 9.11 16.05
C ASP A 170 -39.09 10.03 15.79
N PHE A 171 -37.92 9.74 16.36
CA PHE A 171 -36.69 10.49 16.11
C PHE A 171 -36.29 10.38 14.63
N LEU A 172 -36.30 9.17 14.08
CA LEU A 172 -35.88 8.90 12.69
C LEU A 172 -36.87 9.39 11.64
N GLU A 173 -38.13 9.63 12.00
CA GLU A 173 -39.17 10.20 11.14
C GLU A 173 -39.30 11.72 11.27
N SER A 174 -38.73 12.31 12.32
CA SER A 174 -38.79 13.76 12.53
C SER A 174 -38.09 14.54 11.40
N PRO A 175 -38.66 15.67 10.91
CA PRO A 175 -38.08 16.44 9.82
C PRO A 175 -36.65 16.96 10.08
N PHE A 176 -36.31 17.21 11.34
CA PHE A 176 -34.99 17.72 11.74
C PHE A 176 -33.94 16.60 11.82
N TYR A 177 -34.31 15.41 12.29
CA TYR A 177 -33.37 14.31 12.56
C TYR A 177 -33.42 13.16 11.57
N VAL A 178 -34.28 13.24 10.54
CA VAL A 178 -34.43 12.21 9.48
C VAL A 178 -33.11 11.85 8.80
N HIS A 179 -32.15 12.77 8.73
CA HIS A 179 -30.84 12.54 8.12
C HIS A 179 -30.07 11.40 8.82
N TRP A 180 -30.28 11.21 10.14
CA TRP A 180 -29.67 10.13 10.93
C TRP A 180 -30.12 8.73 10.51
N LYS A 181 -31.30 8.61 9.89
CA LYS A 181 -31.82 7.34 9.36
C LYS A 181 -30.88 6.69 8.34
N THR A 182 -30.08 7.49 7.64
CA THR A 182 -29.10 6.99 6.66
C THR A 182 -27.88 6.34 7.31
N PHE A 183 -27.56 6.73 8.56
CA PHE A 183 -26.35 6.29 9.27
C PHE A 183 -26.56 5.02 10.10
N MET A 184 -27.82 4.62 10.33
CA MET A 184 -28.15 3.47 11.17
C MET A 184 -29.17 2.54 10.51
N ARG A 185 -28.97 1.25 10.71
CA ARG A 185 -29.87 0.19 10.29
C ARG A 185 -30.60 -0.37 11.50
N VAL A 186 -31.89 -0.07 11.58
CA VAL A 186 -32.77 -0.59 12.63
C VAL A 186 -33.38 -1.92 12.17
N THR A 187 -33.25 -2.96 12.99
CA THR A 187 -33.92 -4.26 12.79
C THR A 187 -35.03 -4.38 13.82
N ARG A 188 -36.21 -4.83 13.39
CA ARG A 188 -37.34 -5.10 14.28
C ARG A 188 -37.28 -6.55 14.75
N THR A 189 -37.03 -6.76 16.04
CA THR A 189 -37.03 -8.07 16.70
C THR A 189 -38.32 -8.24 17.50
N SER A 190 -38.63 -9.45 17.96
CA SER A 190 -39.78 -9.72 18.86
C SER A 190 -39.80 -8.84 20.11
N ASP A 191 -38.63 -8.39 20.57
CA ASP A 191 -38.44 -7.60 21.80
C ASP A 191 -38.40 -6.08 21.55
N GLY A 192 -38.70 -5.63 20.32
CA GLY A 192 -38.71 -4.22 19.90
C GLY A 192 -37.68 -3.87 18.81
N PRO A 193 -37.64 -2.60 18.36
CA PRO A 193 -36.64 -2.12 17.42
C PRO A 193 -35.25 -2.12 18.07
N ARG A 194 -34.22 -2.59 17.35
CA ARG A 194 -32.81 -2.58 17.79
C ARG A 194 -31.93 -2.00 16.70
N VAL A 195 -30.88 -1.27 17.10
CA VAL A 195 -29.87 -0.77 16.16
C VAL A 195 -28.91 -1.90 15.83
N SER A 196 -29.01 -2.42 14.62
CA SER A 196 -28.23 -3.58 14.19
C SER A 196 -26.82 -3.23 13.72
N ARG A 197 -26.69 -2.14 12.96
CA ARG A 197 -25.45 -1.62 12.41
C ARG A 197 -25.57 -0.12 12.27
N PHE A 198 -24.49 0.59 12.52
CA PHE A 198 -24.44 2.03 12.30
C PHE A 198 -23.00 2.43 12.02
N TRP A 199 -22.83 3.63 11.46
CA TRP A 199 -21.52 4.22 11.32
C TRP A 199 -21.54 5.65 11.84
N PHE A 200 -20.37 6.11 12.25
CA PHE A 200 -20.13 7.50 12.60
C PHE A 200 -18.86 7.97 11.90
N THR A 201 -18.70 9.29 11.79
CA THR A 201 -17.56 9.90 11.12
C THR A 201 -16.81 10.79 12.09
N VAL A 202 -15.49 10.62 12.13
CA VAL A 202 -14.56 11.43 12.91
C VAL A 202 -13.65 12.20 11.96
N ALA A 203 -13.38 13.47 12.25
CA ALA A 203 -12.57 14.33 11.40
C ALA A 203 -11.16 14.56 11.94
N TYR A 204 -10.17 14.39 11.08
CA TYR A 204 -8.76 14.61 11.40
C TYR A 204 -8.18 15.81 10.63
N GLN A 205 -7.19 16.45 11.24
CA GLN A 205 -6.45 17.59 10.74
C GLN A 205 -5.04 17.17 10.33
N ASN A 206 -4.38 18.02 9.55
CA ASN A 206 -2.96 17.95 9.22
C ASN A 206 -2.48 16.64 8.55
N MET A 207 -3.34 16.00 7.73
CA MET A 207 -3.04 14.77 7.01
C MET A 207 -2.54 15.02 5.58
N SER A 208 -1.49 15.82 5.45
CA SER A 208 -0.97 16.27 4.14
C SER A 208 -0.05 15.24 3.47
N THR A 209 0.68 14.44 4.25
CA THR A 209 1.65 13.47 3.70
C THR A 209 1.08 12.05 3.68
N TRP A 210 1.49 11.25 2.69
CA TRP A 210 1.10 9.84 2.60
C TRP A 210 1.63 9.02 3.77
N GLU A 211 2.81 9.38 4.27
CA GLU A 211 3.43 8.74 5.43
C GLU A 211 2.56 8.91 6.70
N GLN A 212 2.07 10.12 6.96
CA GLN A 212 1.12 10.38 8.07
C GLN A 212 -0.20 9.62 7.88
N ARG A 213 -0.72 9.56 6.64
CA ARG A 213 -1.95 8.82 6.33
C ARG A 213 -1.81 7.31 6.56
N ILE A 214 -0.64 6.76 6.23
CA ILE A 214 -0.34 5.35 6.51
C ILE A 214 -0.32 5.10 8.03
N GLU A 215 0.36 5.96 8.79
CA GLU A 215 0.51 5.83 10.24
C GLU A 215 -0.85 5.95 10.96
N ILE A 216 -1.66 6.95 10.61
CA ILE A 216 -2.98 7.12 11.22
C ILE A 216 -3.93 5.96 10.84
N MET A 217 -3.88 5.46 9.61
CA MET A 217 -4.68 4.31 9.18
C MET A 217 -4.34 3.05 9.99
N GLN A 218 -3.05 2.81 10.26
CA GLN A 218 -2.62 1.72 11.15
C GLN A 218 -3.11 1.92 12.58
N THR A 219 -3.12 3.17 13.06
CA THR A 219 -3.58 3.53 14.41
C THR A 219 -5.09 3.30 14.55
N TRP A 220 -5.90 3.75 13.59
CA TRP A 220 -7.34 3.49 13.56
C TRP A 220 -7.66 2.00 13.55
N ARG A 221 -6.92 1.22 12.76
CA ARG A 221 -7.06 -0.24 12.73
C ARG A 221 -6.70 -0.89 14.04
N LYS A 222 -5.68 -0.38 14.74
CA LYS A 222 -5.30 -0.85 16.06
C LYS A 222 -6.44 -0.62 17.05
N ILE A 223 -6.99 0.59 17.11
CA ILE A 223 -8.13 0.94 17.98
C ILE A 223 -9.36 0.06 17.69
N ALA A 224 -9.69 -0.13 16.42
CA ALA A 224 -10.78 -1.02 16.01
C ALA A 224 -10.51 -2.49 16.38
N SER A 225 -9.25 -2.94 16.27
CA SER A 225 -8.85 -4.30 16.65
C SER A 225 -8.80 -4.54 18.16
N ASP A 226 -8.68 -3.48 18.97
CA ASP A 226 -8.75 -3.56 20.43
C ASP A 226 -10.20 -3.74 20.90
N HIS A 227 -11.17 -3.21 20.14
CA HIS A 227 -12.62 -3.33 20.37
C HIS A 227 -13.28 -4.44 19.53
N LYS A 228 -12.74 -5.68 19.58
CA LYS A 228 -13.30 -6.83 18.84
C LYS A 228 -14.73 -7.18 19.26
N ASP A 229 -15.10 -6.83 20.48
CA ASP A 229 -16.42 -7.03 21.05
C ASP A 229 -17.51 -6.25 20.32
N LEU A 230 -17.20 -5.11 19.69
CA LEU A 230 -18.12 -4.29 18.90
C LEU A 230 -18.06 -4.60 17.39
N ASN A 231 -17.12 -5.43 16.95
CA ASN A 231 -16.86 -5.73 15.53
C ASN A 231 -16.77 -4.44 14.67
N ALA A 232 -15.94 -3.51 15.13
CA ALA A 232 -15.73 -2.22 14.49
C ALA A 232 -14.80 -2.36 13.27
N THR A 233 -15.12 -1.65 12.20
CA THR A 233 -14.31 -1.58 10.98
C THR A 233 -14.14 -0.13 10.56
N VAL A 234 -12.97 0.21 10.04
CA VAL A 234 -12.62 1.58 9.67
C VAL A 234 -12.60 1.70 8.16
N TRP A 235 -13.30 2.71 7.64
CA TRP A 235 -13.38 3.01 6.22
C TRP A 235 -12.91 4.45 5.94
N GLU A 236 -12.04 4.59 4.95
CA GLU A 236 -11.58 5.87 4.42
C GLU A 236 -11.55 5.76 2.90
N THR A 237 -11.85 6.86 2.21
CA THR A 237 -12.04 6.88 0.75
C THR A 237 -10.79 6.42 -0.01
N ASN A 238 -9.60 6.77 0.48
CA ASN A 238 -8.30 6.42 -0.09
C ASN A 238 -7.65 5.19 0.59
N GLY A 239 -8.35 4.48 1.47
CA GLY A 239 -7.78 3.39 2.27
C GLY A 239 -7.20 2.25 1.42
N MET A 240 -7.80 2.01 0.24
CA MET A 240 -7.31 1.04 -0.74
C MET A 240 -5.87 1.34 -1.19
N PHE A 241 -5.52 2.62 -1.40
CA PHE A 241 -4.17 3.00 -1.83
C PHE A 241 -3.15 2.80 -0.71
N VAL A 242 -3.55 3.10 0.52
CA VAL A 242 -2.73 2.84 1.72
C VAL A 242 -2.44 1.34 1.85
N ASP A 243 -3.44 0.49 1.62
CA ASP A 243 -3.28 -0.97 1.67
C ASP A 243 -2.36 -1.55 0.59
N GLN A 244 -2.49 -1.03 -0.63
CA GLN A 244 -1.54 -1.34 -1.70
C GLN A 244 -0.13 -0.91 -1.31
N MET A 245 0.04 0.31 -0.77
CA MET A 245 1.36 0.83 -0.37
C MET A 245 2.01 0.02 0.76
N LEU A 246 1.24 -0.49 1.71
CA LEU A 246 1.74 -1.35 2.79
C LEU A 246 2.19 -2.72 2.30
N SER A 247 1.49 -3.29 1.32
CA SER A 247 1.80 -4.63 0.78
C SER A 247 2.89 -4.63 -0.28
N LEU A 248 3.05 -3.54 -1.04
CA LEU A 248 3.97 -3.44 -2.19
C LEU A 248 5.40 -3.88 -1.87
N LYS A 249 5.97 -3.45 -0.74
CA LYS A 249 7.35 -3.79 -0.36
C LYS A 249 7.53 -5.28 -0.08
N SER A 250 6.60 -5.87 0.68
CA SER A 250 6.66 -7.29 1.04
C SER A 250 6.47 -8.17 -0.20
N VAL A 251 5.47 -7.85 -1.02
CA VAL A 251 5.17 -8.59 -2.25
C VAL A 251 6.33 -8.51 -3.24
N ALA A 252 6.94 -7.32 -3.43
CA ALA A 252 8.07 -7.17 -4.34
C ALA A 252 9.26 -8.06 -3.95
N ILE A 253 9.60 -8.14 -2.66
CA ILE A 253 10.69 -9.01 -2.17
C ILE A 253 10.32 -10.48 -2.32
N GLN A 254 9.09 -10.86 -1.97
CA GLN A 254 8.62 -12.26 -2.07
C GLN A 254 8.61 -12.74 -3.53
N THR A 255 8.04 -11.95 -4.44
CA THR A 255 8.03 -12.25 -5.87
C THR A 255 9.46 -12.27 -6.43
N GLY A 256 10.31 -11.30 -6.05
CA GLY A 256 11.71 -11.28 -6.44
C GLY A 256 12.46 -12.55 -6.01
N ALA A 257 12.39 -12.93 -4.74
CA ALA A 257 13.03 -14.13 -4.22
C ALA A 257 12.51 -15.41 -4.89
N LEU A 258 11.18 -15.51 -5.06
CA LEU A 258 10.56 -16.67 -5.70
C LEU A 258 11.01 -16.83 -7.16
N THR A 259 11.10 -15.73 -7.92
CA THR A 259 11.59 -15.79 -9.31
C THR A 259 13.05 -16.25 -9.39
N LEU A 260 13.91 -15.80 -8.46
CA LEU A 260 15.31 -16.24 -8.38
C LEU A 260 15.44 -17.73 -8.04
N ILE A 261 14.64 -18.22 -7.10
CA ILE A 261 14.60 -19.65 -6.74
C ILE A 261 14.14 -20.48 -7.93
N CYS A 262 13.07 -20.06 -8.60
CA CYS A 262 12.54 -20.75 -9.78
C CYS A 262 13.61 -20.83 -10.90
N MET A 263 14.28 -19.71 -11.20
CA MET A 263 15.35 -19.70 -12.20
C MET A 263 16.54 -20.57 -11.80
N ALA A 264 16.94 -20.58 -10.52
CA ALA A 264 18.02 -21.44 -10.03
C ALA A 264 17.69 -22.93 -10.17
N VAL A 265 16.44 -23.33 -9.90
CA VAL A 265 15.96 -24.72 -10.07
C VAL A 265 16.02 -25.13 -11.55
N VAL A 266 15.55 -24.28 -12.45
CA VAL A 266 15.64 -24.53 -13.90
C VAL A 266 17.10 -24.69 -14.34
N CYS A 267 18.00 -23.79 -13.90
CA CYS A 267 19.43 -23.92 -14.21
C CYS A 267 20.05 -25.21 -13.67
N ALA A 268 19.66 -25.66 -12.48
CA ALA A 268 20.15 -26.90 -11.88
C ALA A 268 19.72 -28.16 -12.66
N ILE A 269 18.52 -28.15 -13.25
CA ILE A 269 18.02 -29.27 -14.07
C ILE A 269 18.80 -29.41 -15.37
N PHE A 270 19.11 -28.29 -16.04
CA PHE A 270 19.75 -28.30 -17.37
C PHE A 270 21.29 -28.29 -17.34
N ILE A 271 21.92 -27.83 -16.25
CA ILE A 271 23.37 -27.71 -16.14
C ILE A 271 23.92 -28.73 -15.14
N PRO A 272 24.68 -29.75 -15.58
CA PRO A 272 25.16 -30.82 -14.69
C PRO A 272 26.27 -30.38 -13.71
N ASN A 273 26.86 -29.19 -13.90
CA ASN A 273 27.95 -28.70 -13.06
C ASN A 273 27.43 -27.71 -11.99
N PRO A 274 27.49 -28.04 -10.68
CA PRO A 274 26.91 -27.21 -9.62
C PRO A 274 27.59 -25.83 -9.49
N CYS A 275 28.90 -25.74 -9.73
CA CYS A 275 29.61 -24.45 -9.73
C CYS A 275 29.14 -23.50 -10.85
N SER A 276 28.71 -24.04 -12.00
CA SER A 276 28.14 -23.23 -13.10
C SER A 276 26.74 -22.76 -12.75
N VAL A 277 25.95 -23.58 -12.06
CA VAL A 277 24.62 -23.20 -11.56
C VAL A 277 24.72 -22.06 -10.56
N ILE A 278 25.60 -22.16 -9.56
CA ILE A 278 25.78 -21.12 -8.54
C ILE A 278 26.20 -19.79 -9.19
N THR A 279 27.16 -19.83 -10.10
CA THR A 279 27.60 -18.61 -10.82
C THR A 279 26.48 -18.03 -11.67
N ALA A 280 25.73 -18.84 -12.42
CA ALA A 280 24.56 -18.38 -13.18
C ALA A 280 23.48 -17.74 -12.28
N SER A 281 23.15 -18.36 -11.15
CA SER A 281 22.16 -17.82 -10.20
C SER A 281 22.60 -16.50 -9.60
N ILE A 282 23.88 -16.33 -9.27
CA ILE A 282 24.44 -15.06 -8.80
C ILE A 282 24.35 -13.98 -9.91
N ALA A 283 24.53 -14.36 -11.18
CA ALA A 283 24.36 -13.43 -12.29
C ALA A 283 22.91 -12.97 -12.44
N ILE A 284 21.96 -13.89 -12.36
CA ILE A 284 20.54 -13.57 -12.46
C ILE A 284 20.12 -12.69 -11.28
N ALA A 285 20.57 -13.00 -10.06
CA ALA A 285 20.35 -12.16 -8.88
C ALA A 285 20.95 -10.76 -9.07
N SER A 286 22.17 -10.66 -9.58
CA SER A 286 22.84 -9.39 -9.88
C SER A 286 22.11 -8.58 -10.96
N ILE A 287 21.50 -9.22 -11.96
CA ILE A 287 20.68 -8.53 -12.97
C ILE A 287 19.41 -7.97 -12.31
N SER A 288 18.75 -8.78 -11.47
CA SER A 288 17.47 -8.42 -10.83
C SER A 288 17.58 -7.28 -9.81
N LEU A 289 18.73 -7.12 -9.15
CA LEU A 289 18.99 -6.05 -8.18
C LEU A 289 19.44 -4.72 -8.82
N GLY A 290 19.70 -4.73 -10.13
CA GLY A 290 20.28 -3.61 -10.85
C GLY A 290 21.61 -4.02 -11.49
N THR A 291 21.55 -4.22 -12.80
CA THR A 291 22.58 -4.23 -13.85
C THR A 291 24.09 -4.27 -13.49
N LEU A 292 24.74 -5.42 -13.74
CA LEU A 292 25.83 -5.60 -14.74
C LEU A 292 26.25 -7.08 -14.85
N GLU A 293 26.30 -7.60 -16.08
CA GLU A 293 26.45 -9.04 -16.42
C GLU A 293 27.92 -9.50 -16.58
N TYR A 294 28.88 -8.59 -16.46
CA TYR A 294 30.18 -8.77 -17.10
C TYR A 294 31.15 -9.64 -16.31
N PHE A 295 31.17 -9.51 -14.98
CA PHE A 295 32.12 -10.20 -14.11
C PHE A 295 31.86 -11.72 -14.05
N ILE A 296 30.61 -12.13 -14.22
CA ILE A 296 30.23 -13.53 -14.06
C ILE A 296 30.42 -14.31 -15.36
N LYS A 297 30.37 -13.68 -16.54
CA LYS A 297 30.73 -14.34 -17.80
C LYS A 297 32.16 -14.88 -17.82
N GLN A 298 33.10 -14.14 -17.19
CA GLN A 298 34.50 -14.56 -17.05
C GLN A 298 34.64 -15.79 -16.12
N TRP A 299 33.84 -15.87 -15.06
CA TRP A 299 33.79 -17.01 -14.12
C TRP A 299 32.96 -18.20 -14.63
N PHE A 300 31.86 -17.95 -15.34
CA PHE A 300 31.03 -18.94 -16.03
C PHE A 300 31.84 -19.62 -17.15
N CYS A 301 32.68 -18.86 -17.86
CA CYS A 301 33.66 -19.38 -18.83
C CYS A 301 34.79 -20.21 -18.17
N TYR A 302 35.06 -20.00 -16.87
CA TYR A 302 36.08 -20.74 -16.11
C TYR A 302 35.66 -22.19 -15.85
N VAL A 303 34.35 -22.43 -15.67
CA VAL A 303 33.80 -23.72 -15.21
C VAL A 303 33.19 -24.56 -16.35
N GLN A 304 32.75 -23.95 -17.45
CA GLN A 304 31.88 -24.65 -18.41
C GLN A 304 32.56 -25.17 -19.68
N LEU A 305 33.70 -24.60 -20.08
CA LEU A 305 34.37 -24.99 -21.33
C LEU A 305 35.70 -25.69 -21.07
N THR A 306 35.67 -27.01 -21.10
CA THR A 306 36.88 -27.85 -21.11
C THR A 306 37.33 -28.15 -22.54
N ASN A 307 36.40 -28.19 -23.50
CA ASN A 307 36.69 -28.59 -24.88
C ASN A 307 35.93 -27.72 -25.89
N HIS A 308 36.59 -27.29 -26.96
CA HIS A 308 35.93 -26.76 -28.16
C HIS A 308 35.67 -27.91 -29.15
N LYS A 309 34.57 -27.83 -29.91
CA LYS A 309 34.24 -28.77 -30.98
C LYS A 309 34.61 -28.15 -32.32
N GLU A 310 35.59 -28.71 -33.02
CA GLU A 310 35.98 -28.26 -34.35
C GLU A 310 35.73 -29.39 -35.37
N VAL A 311 35.21 -29.04 -36.54
CA VAL A 311 34.99 -30.00 -37.63
C VAL A 311 36.27 -30.07 -38.46
N ARG A 312 37.06 -31.12 -38.26
CA ARG A 312 38.27 -31.39 -39.06
C ARG A 312 38.01 -32.65 -39.89
N ASN A 313 38.15 -32.54 -41.22
CA ASN A 313 37.92 -33.64 -42.17
C ASN A 313 36.59 -34.41 -41.94
N GLY A 314 35.47 -33.69 -41.79
CA GLY A 314 34.14 -34.29 -41.68
C GLY A 314 33.83 -35.01 -40.36
N ARG A 315 34.70 -34.97 -39.34
CA ARG A 315 34.43 -35.47 -37.99
C ARG A 315 34.49 -34.35 -36.96
N ILE A 316 33.59 -34.40 -35.98
CA ILE A 316 33.54 -33.46 -34.85
C ILE A 316 34.61 -33.88 -33.84
N VAL A 317 35.73 -33.16 -33.80
CA VAL A 317 36.83 -33.41 -32.85
C VAL A 317 36.68 -32.47 -31.65
N LYS A 318 36.73 -33.03 -30.43
CA LYS A 318 36.78 -32.27 -29.18
C LYS A 318 38.24 -31.99 -28.84
N ILE A 319 38.65 -30.73 -28.90
CA ILE A 319 40.02 -30.32 -28.58
C ILE A 319 40.00 -29.64 -27.21
N PRO A 320 40.81 -30.08 -26.22
CA PRO A 320 40.91 -29.45 -24.92
C PRO A 320 41.60 -28.08 -25.05
N MET A 321 40.99 -27.04 -24.50
CA MET A 321 41.60 -25.70 -24.45
C MET A 321 42.35 -25.54 -23.12
N GLU A 322 43.68 -25.39 -23.16
CA GLU A 322 44.52 -25.27 -21.96
C GLU A 322 44.59 -23.82 -21.43
N GLY A 323 44.48 -22.81 -22.30
CA GLY A 323 44.62 -21.41 -21.91
C GLY A 323 43.33 -20.75 -21.39
N LYS A 324 43.37 -20.12 -20.20
CA LYS A 324 42.25 -19.31 -19.65
C LYS A 324 41.78 -18.21 -20.61
N GLN A 325 42.71 -17.61 -21.34
CA GLN A 325 42.45 -16.52 -22.27
C GLN A 325 41.87 -17.03 -23.60
N GLU A 326 42.26 -18.23 -24.02
CA GLU A 326 41.75 -18.91 -25.21
C GLU A 326 40.29 -19.33 -25.02
N LYS A 327 39.94 -19.86 -23.84
CA LYS A 327 38.55 -20.15 -23.46
C LYS A 327 37.66 -18.92 -23.54
N LEU A 328 38.14 -17.78 -23.04
CA LEU A 328 37.40 -16.52 -23.08
C LEU A 328 37.20 -16.03 -24.51
N GLU A 329 38.26 -16.00 -25.32
CA GLU A 329 38.21 -15.55 -26.71
C GLU A 329 37.23 -16.40 -27.52
N HIS A 330 37.31 -17.72 -27.36
CA HIS A 330 36.43 -18.66 -28.05
C HIS A 330 34.94 -18.46 -27.70
N THR A 331 34.65 -18.30 -26.40
CA THR A 331 33.28 -18.08 -25.90
C THR A 331 32.71 -16.76 -26.40
N LEU A 332 33.51 -15.69 -26.32
CA LEU A 332 33.07 -14.37 -26.73
C LEU A 332 32.89 -14.28 -28.25
N GLN A 333 33.70 -15.00 -29.03
CA GLN A 333 33.53 -15.09 -30.48
C GLN A 333 32.24 -15.81 -30.86
N SER A 334 31.90 -16.88 -30.13
CA SER A 334 30.76 -17.74 -30.46
C SER A 334 29.42 -17.16 -30.00
N VAL A 335 29.39 -16.52 -28.83
CA VAL A 335 28.14 -16.09 -28.17
C VAL A 335 28.00 -14.56 -28.12
N GLY A 336 29.10 -13.80 -28.26
CA GLY A 336 29.09 -12.35 -28.10
C GLY A 336 28.24 -11.62 -29.14
N TRP A 337 28.34 -12.00 -30.42
CA TRP A 337 27.61 -11.33 -31.49
C TRP A 337 26.08 -11.51 -31.41
N PRO A 338 25.53 -12.74 -31.24
CA PRO A 338 24.10 -12.93 -31.01
C PRO A 338 23.57 -12.18 -29.79
N MET A 339 24.34 -12.10 -28.70
CA MET A 339 23.92 -11.38 -27.49
C MET A 339 23.83 -9.87 -27.69
N ILE A 340 24.81 -9.27 -28.40
CA ILE A 340 24.76 -7.84 -28.73
C ILE A 340 23.56 -7.55 -29.63
N GLN A 341 23.29 -8.41 -30.61
CA GLN A 341 22.15 -8.26 -31.51
C GLN A 341 20.81 -8.32 -30.75
N ALA A 342 20.65 -9.25 -29.81
CA ALA A 342 19.45 -9.36 -28.97
C ALA A 342 19.26 -8.15 -28.04
N GLY A 343 20.35 -7.64 -27.45
CA GLY A 343 20.31 -6.41 -26.65
C GLY A 343 19.90 -5.21 -27.49
N ALA A 344 20.52 -5.02 -28.66
CA ALA A 344 20.20 -3.94 -29.58
C ALA A 344 18.75 -4.00 -30.09
N SER A 345 18.24 -5.20 -30.41
CA SER A 345 16.84 -5.35 -30.84
C SER A 345 15.86 -4.96 -29.74
N THR A 346 16.13 -5.31 -28.49
CA THR A 346 15.27 -4.95 -27.36
C THR A 346 15.23 -3.44 -27.15
N VAL A 347 16.37 -2.76 -27.24
CA VAL A 347 16.45 -1.29 -27.18
C VAL A 347 15.64 -0.66 -28.31
N MET A 348 15.80 -1.15 -29.55
CA MET A 348 15.05 -0.66 -30.71
C MET A 348 13.54 -0.88 -30.58
N CYS A 349 13.10 -1.99 -29.97
CA CYS A 349 11.68 -2.26 -29.72
C CYS A 349 11.06 -1.37 -28.64
N VAL A 350 11.83 -0.97 -27.61
CA VAL A 350 11.35 -0.14 -26.50
C VAL A 350 11.42 1.35 -26.84
N LEU A 351 12.31 1.76 -27.74
CA LEU A 351 12.52 3.16 -28.15
C LEU A 351 11.24 3.90 -28.58
N PRO A 352 10.27 3.29 -29.30
CA PRO A 352 9.00 3.92 -29.62
C PRO A 352 8.18 4.35 -28.40
N LEU A 353 8.32 3.69 -27.24
CA LEU A 353 7.59 4.06 -26.02
C LEU A 353 7.98 5.45 -25.49
N LEU A 354 9.15 5.96 -25.86
CA LEU A 354 9.57 7.32 -25.51
C LEU A 354 8.73 8.41 -26.20
N PHE A 355 8.04 8.06 -27.29
CA PHE A 355 7.18 8.98 -28.05
C PHE A 355 5.70 8.88 -27.67
N LEU A 356 5.32 7.94 -26.79
CA LEU A 356 3.98 7.91 -26.21
C LEU A 356 3.92 8.97 -25.09
N GLN A 357 3.18 10.05 -25.35
CA GLN A 357 2.90 11.13 -24.39
C GLN A 357 1.80 10.77 -23.40
#